data_AF-A0A183T9U1-F1
#
_entry.id   AF-A0A183T9U1-F1
#
_cell.length_a   1.000
_cell.length_b   1.000
_cell.length_c   1.000
_cell.angle_alpha   90.00
_cell.angle_beta   90.00
_cell.angle_gamma   90.00
#
_symmetry.space_group_name_H-M   'P 1'
#
loop_
_entity.id
_entity.type
_entity.pdbx_description
1 polymer ?
#
loop_
_entity_poly.entity_id
_entity_poly.type
_entity_poly.pdbx_seq_one_letter_code
_entity_poly.pdbx_strand_id
1 'polypeptide(L)'
;MTESRRPKSKAGHLSDAEVGAAAGYADGHLALYLTHRQSPIFTWQATGGQTNDGGAESRPDAGAEFEAGGVKKVIWSNHRPTVFYSLTSVGEVAAWILFWRLKQCFNPHAQTLIAAMPNSSGDEHRVVDFTMVDAVGTGCLAICWSDGAEVHWLEDHLTVLQADELLLLQHVLDQIA
;
A
#
# COMPACT_ATOMS: atom_id res chain seq x y z
N MET A 1 -51.60 -2.38 -6.79
CA MET A 1 -50.41 -1.71 -6.23
C MET A 1 -49.53 -2.77 -5.62
N THR A 2 -48.50 -3.20 -6.33
CA THR A 2 -47.53 -4.21 -5.88
C THR A 2 -46.29 -3.48 -5.38
N GLU A 3 -46.03 -3.56 -4.07
CA GLU A 3 -44.80 -3.06 -3.47
C GLU A 3 -43.60 -3.89 -3.96
N SER A 4 -42.74 -3.26 -4.75
CA SER A 4 -41.43 -3.80 -5.13
C SER A 4 -40.47 -3.61 -3.95
N ARG A 5 -40.26 -4.66 -3.16
CA ARG A 5 -39.20 -4.70 -2.16
C ARG A 5 -37.86 -4.84 -2.88
N ARG A 6 -37.10 -3.74 -2.98
CA ARG A 6 -35.68 -3.78 -3.36
C ARG A 6 -34.91 -4.60 -2.31
N PRO A 7 -34.00 -5.50 -2.72
CA PRO A 7 -33.15 -6.21 -1.77
C PRO A 7 -32.20 -5.20 -1.12
N LYS A 8 -32.13 -5.23 0.21
CA LYS A 8 -31.10 -4.52 0.96
C LYS A 8 -29.75 -5.13 0.58
N SER A 9 -28.94 -4.36 -0.13
CA SER A 9 -27.51 -4.64 -0.29
C SER A 9 -26.89 -4.72 1.10
N LYS A 10 -26.56 -5.93 1.56
CA LYS A 10 -25.60 -6.13 2.65
C LYS A 10 -24.23 -5.83 2.04
N ALA A 11 -23.84 -4.56 2.03
CA ALA A 11 -22.42 -4.24 2.00
C ALA A 11 -21.81 -4.93 3.23
N GLY A 12 -20.90 -5.87 3.02
CA GLY A 12 -20.15 -6.51 4.10
C GLY A 12 -19.40 -5.43 4.85
N HIS A 13 -19.94 -5.00 5.98
CA HIS A 13 -19.25 -4.13 6.91
C HIS A 13 -18.36 -5.05 7.74
N LEU A 14 -17.05 -4.98 7.51
CA LEU A 14 -16.08 -5.52 8.46
C LEU A 14 -16.39 -4.83 9.80
N SER A 15 -16.61 -5.60 10.86
CA SER A 15 -16.84 -5.01 12.17
C SER A 15 -15.58 -4.24 12.60
N ASP A 16 -15.73 -3.12 13.30
CA ASP A 16 -14.59 -2.29 13.76
C ASP A 16 -13.52 -3.09 14.55
N ALA A 17 -13.87 -4.29 15.04
CA ALA A 17 -13.00 -5.22 15.77
C ALA A 17 -12.06 -6.07 14.87
N GLU A 18 -12.24 -6.08 13.56
CA GLU A 18 -11.49 -6.93 12.61
C GLU A 18 -10.61 -6.12 11.65
N VAL A 19 -10.62 -4.79 11.77
CA VAL A 19 -9.84 -3.90 10.91
C VAL A 19 -8.35 -4.05 11.22
N GLY A 20 -7.57 -4.50 10.23
CA GLY A 20 -6.12 -4.52 10.36
C GLY A 20 -5.53 -3.11 10.33
N ALA A 21 -4.46 -2.87 11.09
CA ALA A 21 -3.71 -1.61 11.07
C ALA A 21 -2.32 -1.84 10.49
N ALA A 22 -1.93 -1.09 9.46
CA ALA A 22 -0.54 -1.08 8.99
C ALA A 22 0.27 0.02 9.65
N ALA A 23 1.51 -0.31 10.01
CA ALA A 23 2.47 0.60 10.61
C ALA A 23 3.78 0.57 9.82
N GLY A 24 4.45 1.72 9.77
CA GLY A 24 5.80 1.87 9.26
C GLY A 24 6.79 2.13 10.39
N TYR A 25 7.98 1.56 10.28
CA TYR A 25 9.05 1.71 11.27
C TYR A 25 10.21 2.53 10.72
N ALA A 26 10.96 3.13 11.65
CA ALA A 26 12.14 3.93 11.33
C ALA A 26 13.29 3.13 10.70
N ASP A 27 13.32 1.81 10.90
CA ASP A 27 14.29 0.89 10.30
C ASP A 27 13.89 0.40 8.90
N GLY A 28 12.82 0.97 8.35
CA GLY A 28 12.33 0.63 7.01
C GLY A 28 11.39 -0.57 6.99
N HIS A 29 11.02 -1.16 8.12
CA HIS A 29 10.00 -2.20 8.12
C HIS A 29 8.58 -1.63 7.97
N LEU A 30 7.69 -2.47 7.47
CA LEU A 30 6.24 -2.34 7.53
C LEU A 30 5.72 -3.50 8.36
N ALA A 31 4.69 -3.25 9.16
CA ALA A 31 3.95 -4.31 9.85
C ALA A 31 2.46 -4.19 9.62
N LEU A 32 1.78 -5.34 9.66
CA LEU A 32 0.34 -5.41 9.80
C LEU A 32 -0.01 -5.96 11.18
N TYR A 33 -0.95 -5.30 11.83
CA TYR A 33 -1.52 -5.68 13.11
C TYR A 33 -2.98 -6.07 12.95
N LEU A 34 -3.43 -7.03 13.76
CA LEU A 34 -4.84 -7.16 14.09
C LEU A 34 -5.09 -6.31 15.33
N THR A 35 -6.18 -5.54 15.35
CA THR A 35 -6.54 -4.64 16.47
C THR A 35 -6.61 -5.33 17.83
N HIS A 36 -6.84 -6.64 17.87
CA HIS A 36 -6.90 -7.44 19.09
C HIS A 36 -5.56 -8.14 19.46
N ARG A 37 -4.49 -8.00 18.65
CA ARG A 37 -3.18 -8.61 18.91
C ARG A 37 -2.12 -7.55 19.25
N GLN A 38 -1.23 -7.90 20.18
CA GLN A 38 -0.13 -7.02 20.59
C GLN A 38 1.10 -7.13 19.68
N SER A 39 1.27 -8.26 19.00
CA SER A 39 2.36 -8.50 18.04
C SER A 39 1.86 -8.33 16.60
N PRO A 40 2.70 -7.87 15.68
CA PRO A 40 2.35 -7.84 14.27
C PRO A 40 2.11 -9.26 13.77
N ILE A 41 1.12 -9.42 12.89
CA ILE A 41 0.85 -10.70 12.21
C ILE A 41 1.80 -10.90 11.02
N PHE A 42 2.28 -9.81 10.43
CA PHE A 42 3.27 -9.83 9.36
C PHE A 42 4.19 -8.62 9.44
N THR A 43 5.43 -8.83 9.01
CA THR A 43 6.45 -7.78 8.88
C THR A 43 7.14 -7.92 7.52
N TRP A 44 7.34 -6.81 6.83
CA TRP A 44 8.02 -6.76 5.54
C TRP A 44 9.05 -5.65 5.55
N GLN A 45 10.13 -5.81 4.79
CA GLN A 45 11.06 -4.71 4.55
C GLN A 45 10.46 -3.81 3.47
N ALA A 46 10.26 -2.53 3.77
CA ALA A 46 9.95 -1.57 2.72
C ALA A 46 11.13 -1.52 1.76
N THR A 47 10.87 -1.72 0.48
CA THR A 47 11.90 -1.62 -0.54
C THR A 47 12.34 -0.17 -0.61
N GLY A 48 13.60 0.13 -0.32
CA GLY A 48 14.27 1.22 -0.99
C GLY A 48 14.83 0.64 -2.29
N GLY A 49 14.19 0.90 -3.43
CA GLY A 49 14.77 0.56 -4.74
C GLY A 49 14.94 -0.93 -5.13
N GLN A 50 14.11 -1.87 -4.63
CA GLN A 50 14.07 -3.24 -5.17
C GLN A 50 12.65 -3.71 -5.47
N THR A 51 12.05 -3.18 -6.53
CA THR A 51 11.02 -3.91 -7.29
C THR A 51 11.44 -3.93 -8.75
N ASN A 52 12.44 -4.74 -9.08
CA ASN A 52 12.58 -5.18 -10.46
C ASN A 52 11.40 -6.11 -10.74
N ASP A 53 10.53 -5.68 -11.64
CA ASP A 53 9.55 -6.54 -12.28
C ASP A 53 10.24 -7.79 -12.83
N GLY A 54 9.79 -8.95 -12.35
CA GLY A 54 9.88 -10.24 -13.02
C GLY A 54 11.18 -10.60 -13.74
N GLY A 55 12.05 -11.34 -13.08
CA GLY A 55 13.08 -12.13 -13.76
C GLY A 55 14.37 -12.19 -12.97
N ALA A 56 14.80 -13.40 -12.66
CA ALA A 56 16.15 -13.66 -12.22
C ALA A 56 17.13 -13.08 -13.26
N GLU A 57 17.96 -12.13 -12.84
CA GLU A 57 19.41 -12.30 -12.82
C GLU A 57 20.01 -11.18 -11.97
N SER A 58 20.61 -11.61 -10.86
CA SER A 58 21.40 -10.79 -9.96
C SER A 58 22.41 -9.99 -10.76
N ARG A 59 22.32 -8.66 -10.71
CA ARG A 59 23.42 -7.80 -11.14
C ARG A 59 24.24 -7.47 -9.88
N PRO A 60 25.37 -8.16 -9.62
CA PRO A 60 26.33 -7.64 -8.67
C PRO A 60 26.93 -6.36 -9.28
N ASP A 61 27.39 -5.44 -8.46
CA ASP A 61 28.09 -4.19 -8.85
C ASP A 61 27.26 -2.90 -8.88
N ALA A 62 26.25 -2.78 -8.02
CA ALA A 62 25.91 -1.47 -7.44
C ALA A 62 26.29 -1.48 -5.94
N GLY A 63 27.55 -1.16 -5.67
CA GLY A 63 28.05 -0.90 -4.32
C GLY A 63 27.47 0.40 -3.77
N ALA A 64 26.22 0.33 -3.32
CA ALA A 64 25.62 1.18 -2.31
C ALA A 64 24.48 0.34 -1.76
N GLU A 65 24.63 -0.15 -0.53
CA GLU A 65 23.49 -0.62 0.24
C GLU A 65 22.54 0.59 0.32
N PHE A 66 21.52 0.63 -0.55
CA PHE A 66 20.47 1.62 -0.43
C PHE A 66 19.75 1.27 0.87
N GLU A 67 20.18 1.90 1.96
CA GLU A 67 19.47 1.83 3.23
C GLU A 67 18.03 2.19 2.92
N ALA A 68 17.13 1.22 3.09
CA ALA A 68 15.71 1.46 2.99
C ALA A 68 15.38 2.54 4.01
N GLY A 69 15.23 3.78 3.54
CA GLY A 69 14.94 4.90 4.41
C GLY A 69 13.67 4.61 5.21
N GLY A 70 13.70 4.86 6.52
CA GLY A 70 12.59 4.55 7.42
C GLY A 70 11.22 4.95 6.88
N VAL A 71 10.18 4.18 7.16
CA VAL A 71 8.83 4.48 6.66
C VAL A 71 8.23 5.62 7.46
N LYS A 72 7.98 6.75 6.79
CA LYS A 72 7.44 7.98 7.38
C LYS A 72 5.93 8.01 7.46
N LYS A 73 5.25 7.38 6.50
CA LYS A 73 3.79 7.41 6.40
C LYS A 73 3.27 6.12 5.80
N VAL A 74 2.14 5.66 6.31
CA VAL A 74 1.34 4.58 5.74
C VAL A 74 -0.11 5.05 5.68
N ILE A 75 -0.77 4.88 4.53
CA ILE A 75 -2.22 5.12 4.40
C ILE A 75 -2.89 3.93 3.72
N TRP A 76 -4.09 3.59 4.17
CA TRP A 76 -4.89 2.55 3.53
C TRP A 76 -5.61 3.08 2.30
N SER A 77 -5.80 2.25 1.27
CA SER A 77 -6.60 2.62 0.10
C SER A 77 -8.06 2.76 0.48
N ASN A 78 -8.72 3.85 0.04
CA ASN A 78 -10.17 3.98 0.06
C ASN A 78 -10.85 3.25 -1.12
N HIS A 79 -10.05 2.76 -2.08
CA HIS A 79 -10.53 2.08 -3.27
C HIS A 79 -10.50 0.54 -3.13
N ARG A 80 -9.45 0.00 -2.51
CA ARG A 80 -9.23 -1.45 -2.40
C ARG A 80 -8.82 -1.86 -0.99
N PRO A 81 -9.56 -2.76 -0.32
CA PRO A 81 -9.27 -3.13 1.06
C PRO A 81 -7.95 -3.90 1.23
N THR A 82 -7.36 -4.43 0.15
CA THR A 82 -6.08 -5.16 0.20
C THR A 82 -4.88 -4.32 -0.22
N VAL A 83 -5.08 -3.01 -0.43
CA VAL A 83 -4.03 -2.10 -0.87
C VAL A 83 -3.78 -1.03 0.18
N PHE A 84 -2.51 -0.79 0.48
CA PHE A 84 -2.06 0.36 1.26
C PHE A 84 -0.84 1.00 0.59
N TYR A 85 -0.50 2.21 1.01
CA TYR A 85 0.59 2.99 0.42
C TYR A 85 1.56 3.41 1.50
N SER A 86 2.84 3.47 1.17
CA SER A 86 3.90 3.91 2.08
C SER A 86 4.74 5.03 1.47
N LEU A 87 5.20 5.95 2.32
CA LEU A 87 6.26 6.92 2.00
C LEU A 87 7.51 6.60 2.84
N THR A 88 8.64 6.43 2.18
CA THR A 88 9.94 6.19 2.84
C THR A 88 10.65 7.50 3.18
N SER A 89 11.68 7.45 4.01
CA SER A 89 12.38 8.66 4.44
C SER A 89 13.15 9.33 3.31
N VAL A 90 13.50 8.57 2.28
CA VAL A 90 14.17 9.02 1.05
C VAL A 90 13.19 9.57 0.01
N GLY A 91 11.88 9.61 0.30
CA GLY A 91 10.88 10.21 -0.59
C GLY A 91 10.32 9.26 -1.66
N GLU A 92 10.49 7.95 -1.48
CA GLU A 92 9.87 6.94 -2.36
C GLU A 92 8.41 6.70 -1.92
N VAL A 93 7.49 6.64 -2.89
CA VAL A 93 6.09 6.25 -2.66
C VAL A 93 5.85 4.90 -3.31
N ALA A 94 5.35 3.93 -2.55
CA ALA A 94 5.04 2.58 -3.02
C ALA A 94 3.62 2.16 -2.66
N ALA A 95 2.98 1.40 -3.53
CA ALA A 95 1.73 0.70 -3.28
C ALA A 95 2.04 -0.75 -2.86
N TRP A 96 1.38 -1.22 -1.81
CA TRP A 96 1.50 -2.56 -1.26
C TRP A 96 0.18 -3.30 -1.42
N ILE A 97 0.22 -4.44 -2.09
CA ILE A 97 -0.96 -5.25 -2.42
C ILE A 97 -0.85 -6.57 -1.68
N LEU A 98 -1.68 -6.78 -0.65
CA LEU A 98 -1.59 -7.94 0.26
C LEU A 98 -1.70 -9.30 -0.45
N PHE A 99 -2.51 -9.37 -1.51
CA PHE A 99 -2.75 -10.58 -2.29
C PHE A 99 -2.47 -10.33 -3.78
N TRP A 100 -1.20 -10.45 -4.17
CA TRP A 100 -0.81 -10.28 -5.57
C TRP A 100 -0.69 -11.61 -6.30
N ARG A 101 -1.46 -11.79 -7.38
CA ARG A 101 -1.51 -12.96 -8.29
C ARG A 101 -1.89 -14.30 -7.65
N LEU A 102 -1.46 -14.60 -6.44
CA LEU A 102 -1.75 -15.81 -5.68
C LEU A 102 -2.75 -15.46 -4.56
N LYS A 103 -4.04 -15.64 -4.84
CA LYS A 103 -5.18 -15.31 -3.95
C LYS A 103 -5.27 -16.17 -2.67
N GLN A 104 -4.20 -16.81 -2.23
CA GLN A 104 -4.24 -17.80 -1.14
C GLN A 104 -3.13 -17.64 -0.10
N CYS A 105 -2.08 -16.86 -0.39
CA CYS A 105 -1.01 -16.61 0.57
C CYS A 105 -0.91 -15.11 0.88
N PHE A 106 -0.63 -14.81 2.15
CA PHE A 106 -0.39 -13.45 2.59
C PHE A 106 1.05 -13.06 2.27
N ASN A 107 1.27 -12.64 1.03
CA ASN A 107 2.58 -12.25 0.52
C ASN A 107 2.41 -10.94 -0.25
N PRO A 108 2.58 -9.78 0.40
CA PRO A 108 2.31 -8.53 -0.26
C PRO A 108 3.33 -8.27 -1.35
N HIS A 109 2.84 -7.71 -2.44
CA HIS A 109 3.67 -7.18 -3.50
C HIS A 109 3.77 -5.67 -3.35
N ALA A 110 5.00 -5.16 -3.35
CA ALA A 110 5.25 -3.74 -3.48
C ALA A 110 5.38 -3.37 -4.97
N GLN A 111 4.73 -2.28 -5.37
CA GLN A 111 4.93 -1.59 -6.63
C GLN A 111 5.40 -0.17 -6.32
N THR A 112 6.58 0.21 -6.80
CA THR A 112 7.08 1.58 -6.70
C THR A 112 6.24 2.49 -7.60
N LEU A 113 5.59 3.51 -7.05
CA LEU A 113 4.83 4.51 -7.81
C LEU A 113 5.68 5.72 -8.16
N ILE A 114 6.49 6.16 -7.20
CA ILE A 114 7.41 7.29 -7.33
C ILE A 114 8.74 6.86 -6.74
N ALA A 115 9.76 6.74 -7.59
CA ALA A 115 11.10 6.36 -7.18
C ALA A 115 11.83 7.55 -6.53
N ALA A 116 12.67 7.25 -5.53
CA ALA A 116 13.62 8.24 -5.04
C ALA A 116 14.68 8.55 -6.12
N MET A 117 14.91 9.83 -6.41
CA MET A 117 15.87 10.25 -7.43
C MET A 117 17.27 10.40 -6.81
N PRO A 118 18.32 9.79 -7.39
CA PRO A 118 19.68 9.95 -6.89
C PRO A 118 20.22 11.37 -7.11
N ASN A 119 20.69 11.98 -6.02
CA ASN A 119 21.23 13.33 -5.91
C ASN A 119 22.29 13.66 -6.97
N SER A 120 22.02 14.63 -7.84
CA SER A 120 23.05 15.24 -8.70
C SER A 120 23.17 16.76 -8.57
N SER A 121 22.27 17.46 -7.86
CA SER A 121 22.39 18.92 -7.72
C SER A 121 21.61 19.52 -6.54
N GLY A 122 22.04 19.29 -5.30
CA GLY A 122 21.86 20.19 -4.14
C GLY A 122 20.46 20.49 -3.59
N ASP A 123 19.41 20.48 -4.41
CA ASP A 123 18.00 20.57 -4.05
C ASP A 123 17.39 19.19 -4.23
N GLU A 124 17.13 18.49 -3.12
CA GLU A 124 16.51 17.17 -3.14
C GLU A 124 15.05 17.32 -3.59
N HIS A 125 14.78 17.19 -4.89
CA HIS A 125 13.44 16.98 -5.42
C HIS A 125 12.93 15.62 -4.93
N ARG A 126 12.16 15.64 -3.84
CA ARG A 126 11.68 14.43 -3.16
C ARG A 126 10.26 14.63 -2.66
N VAL A 127 9.53 13.52 -2.53
CA VAL A 127 8.22 13.54 -1.90
C VAL A 127 8.37 13.80 -0.40
N VAL A 128 7.69 14.84 0.08
CA VAL A 128 7.64 15.24 1.50
C VAL A 128 6.40 14.66 2.17
N ASP A 129 5.28 14.63 1.46
CA ASP A 129 4.04 14.01 1.92
C ASP A 129 3.16 13.59 0.75
N PHE A 130 2.20 12.71 1.00
CA PHE A 130 1.16 12.38 0.04
C PHE A 130 -0.16 12.06 0.73
N THR A 131 -1.29 12.26 0.06
CA THR A 131 -2.60 11.82 0.56
C THR A 131 -3.44 11.23 -0.56
N MET A 132 -4.35 10.34 -0.20
CA MET A 132 -5.38 9.89 -1.12
C MET A 132 -6.44 10.98 -1.29
N VAL A 133 -6.92 11.14 -2.52
CA VAL A 133 -8.05 12.02 -2.80
C VAL A 133 -9.34 11.26 -2.50
N ASP A 134 -10.16 11.77 -1.57
CA ASP A 134 -11.36 11.09 -1.07
C ASP A 134 -12.59 11.20 -2.00
N ALA A 135 -12.39 11.63 -3.25
CA ALA A 135 -13.46 11.70 -4.21
C ALA A 135 -13.73 10.31 -4.81
N VAL A 136 -14.99 9.87 -4.78
CA VAL A 136 -15.40 8.59 -5.36
C VAL A 136 -15.02 8.54 -6.84
N GLY A 137 -14.18 7.57 -7.21
CA GLY A 137 -13.80 7.29 -8.60
C GLY A 137 -12.65 8.10 -9.17
N THR A 138 -11.96 8.96 -8.41
CA THR A 138 -10.81 9.70 -8.93
C THR A 138 -9.52 8.88 -9.02
N GLY A 139 -9.33 7.85 -8.17
CA GLY A 139 -8.21 6.92 -8.34
C GLY A 139 -6.84 7.60 -8.36
N CYS A 140 -6.58 8.54 -7.45
CA CYS A 140 -5.36 9.35 -7.49
C CYS A 140 -4.83 9.72 -6.10
N LEU A 141 -3.54 10.06 -6.07
CA LEU A 141 -2.84 10.60 -4.91
C LEU A 141 -2.49 12.07 -5.16
N ALA A 142 -2.69 12.91 -4.15
CA ALA A 142 -2.10 14.25 -4.13
C ALA A 142 -0.70 14.12 -3.51
N ILE A 143 0.32 14.53 -4.25
CA ILE A 143 1.73 14.42 -3.89
C ILE A 143 2.28 15.81 -3.59
N CYS A 144 2.95 15.95 -2.45
CA CYS A 144 3.67 17.15 -2.06
C CYS A 144 5.17 16.88 -2.20
N TRP A 145 5.81 17.63 -3.08
CA TRP A 145 7.25 17.63 -3.29
C TRP A 145 7.90 18.69 -2.40
N SER A 146 9.23 18.65 -2.30
CA SER A 146 10.01 19.69 -1.62
C SER A 146 9.92 21.07 -2.29
N ASP A 147 9.60 21.11 -3.59
CA ASP A 147 9.58 22.31 -4.45
C ASP A 147 8.21 22.57 -5.10
N GLY A 148 7.19 21.77 -4.81
CA GLY A 148 5.90 21.87 -5.48
C GLY A 148 4.89 20.80 -5.07
N ALA A 149 3.84 20.62 -5.88
CA ALA A 149 2.81 19.61 -5.68
C ALA A 149 2.23 19.13 -7.01
N GLU A 150 1.79 17.88 -7.06
CA GLU A 150 1.12 17.30 -8.24
C GLU A 150 0.01 16.32 -7.86
N VAL A 151 -0.77 15.89 -8.86
CA VAL A 151 -1.72 14.78 -8.75
C VAL A 151 -1.19 13.59 -9.54
N HIS A 152 -0.97 12.47 -8.85
CA HIS A 152 -0.52 11.21 -9.43
C HIS A 152 -1.70 10.26 -9.63
N TRP A 153 -2.00 9.89 -10.87
CA TRP A 153 -3.10 8.98 -11.21
C TRP A 153 -2.67 7.53 -11.04
N LEU A 154 -3.51 6.73 -10.40
CA LEU A 154 -3.24 5.33 -10.11
C LEU A 154 -3.77 4.43 -11.24
N GLU A 155 -3.07 3.32 -11.46
CA GLU A 155 -3.51 2.28 -12.38
C GLU A 155 -4.79 1.57 -11.88
N ASP A 156 -5.57 1.03 -12.82
CA ASP A 156 -6.86 0.38 -12.55
C ASP A 156 -6.76 -0.74 -11.50
N HIS A 157 -5.67 -1.52 -11.48
CA HIS A 157 -5.52 -2.59 -10.50
C HIS A 157 -5.32 -2.07 -9.07
N LEU A 158 -5.02 -0.79 -8.87
CA LEU A 158 -4.94 -0.16 -7.55
C LEU A 158 -6.26 0.49 -7.12
N THR A 159 -7.19 0.70 -8.05
CA THR A 159 -8.41 1.50 -7.83
C THR A 159 -9.71 0.70 -8.02
N VAL A 160 -9.70 -0.35 -8.83
CA VAL A 160 -10.88 -1.20 -9.09
C VAL A 160 -10.96 -2.31 -8.04
N LEU A 161 -12.01 -2.28 -7.23
CA LEU A 161 -12.31 -3.36 -6.27
C LEU A 161 -12.48 -4.69 -7.03
N GLN A 162 -11.69 -5.69 -6.66
CA GLN A 162 -11.86 -7.02 -7.25
C GLN A 162 -13.02 -7.76 -6.59
N ALA A 163 -13.75 -8.55 -7.38
CA ALA A 163 -14.77 -9.46 -6.84
C ALA A 163 -14.15 -10.36 -5.76
N ASP A 164 -14.88 -10.51 -4.64
CA ASP A 164 -14.49 -11.33 -3.49
C ASP A 164 -13.23 -10.89 -2.73
N GLU A 165 -12.66 -9.72 -3.05
CA GLU A 165 -11.43 -9.22 -2.39
C GLU A 165 -11.61 -9.04 -0.88
N LEU A 166 -12.74 -8.47 -0.47
CA LEU A 166 -13.06 -8.27 0.95
C LEU A 166 -13.34 -9.60 1.66
N LEU A 167 -14.03 -10.53 0.99
CA LEU A 167 -14.28 -11.88 1.52
C LEU A 167 -12.98 -12.66 1.68
N LEU A 168 -12.05 -12.53 0.72
CA LEU A 168 -10.74 -13.15 0.79
C LEU A 168 -9.93 -12.59 1.96
N LEU A 169 -9.89 -11.27 2.11
CA LEU A 169 -9.20 -10.64 3.23
C LEU A 169 -9.78 -11.13 4.55
N GLN A 170 -11.11 -11.12 4.71
CA GLN A 170 -11.76 -11.62 5.91
C GLN A 170 -11.42 -13.10 6.17
N HIS A 171 -11.53 -13.95 5.15
CA HIS A 171 -11.22 -15.37 5.27
C HIS A 171 -9.79 -15.63 5.74
N VAL A 172 -8.80 -14.91 5.21
CA VAL A 172 -7.40 -15.07 5.61
C VAL A 172 -7.17 -14.55 7.02
N LEU A 173 -7.76 -13.42 7.40
CA LEU A 173 -7.64 -12.89 8.76
C LEU A 173 -8.28 -13.84 9.79
N ASP A 174 -9.43 -14.44 9.46
CA ASP A 174 -10.12 -15.44 10.31
C ASP A 174 -9.30 -16.71 10.53
N GLN A 175 -8.48 -17.12 9.54
CA GLN A 175 -7.58 -18.27 9.70
C GLN A 175 -6.37 -17.99 10.60
N ILE A 176 -6.00 -16.72 10.74
CA ILE A 176 -4.80 -16.29 11.47
C ILE A 176 -5.15 -15.83 12.89
N ALA A 177 -6.38 -15.37 13.14
CA ALA A 177 -6.92 -14.94 14.44
C ALA A 177 -6.94 -16.06 15.49
#